data_AF-A0A0N5AY91-F1
#
_entry.id   AF-A0A0N5AY91-F1
#
_cell.length_a   1.000
_cell.length_b   1.000
_cell.length_c   1.000
_cell.angle_alpha   90.00
_cell.angle_beta   90.00
_cell.angle_gamma   90.00
#
_symmetry.space_group_name_H-M   'P 1'
#
loop_
_entity.id
_entity.type
_entity.pdbx_description
1 polymer ?
#
loop_
_entity_poly.entity_id
_entity_poly.type
_entity_poly.pdbx_seq_one_letter_code
_entity_poly.pdbx_strand_id
1 'polypeptide(L)'
;MLNDIDRVIIDEAWKSVVFKRCLDIDPRELTEEQRDLLNKLCVLFPSLVQCEDLTYGLDLIQNSEFKDEEKKCIKDLFENKCKVKTPGWSVDVVLGNSICRKSFHPKITMSLGEHVVEMNATNFGKLRHSVAEALQRLDSYS
;
A
#
# COMPACT_ATOMS: atom_id res chain seq x y z
N MET A 1 -17.50 16.08 14.48
CA MET A 1 -17.94 15.10 13.45
C MET A 1 -17.08 15.36 12.22
N LEU A 2 -16.36 14.36 11.73
CA LEU A 2 -15.48 14.54 10.55
C LEU A 2 -16.35 14.83 9.32
N ASN A 3 -15.96 15.83 8.54
CA ASN A 3 -16.61 16.13 7.26
C ASN A 3 -16.42 14.94 6.31
N ASP A 4 -17.46 14.57 5.56
CA ASP A 4 -17.40 13.49 4.58
C ASP A 4 -16.31 13.71 3.54
N ILE A 5 -16.06 14.97 3.14
CA ILE A 5 -15.00 15.32 2.20
C ILE A 5 -13.61 15.07 2.80
N ASP A 6 -13.40 15.47 4.06
CA ASP A 6 -12.11 15.29 4.75
C ASP A 6 -11.81 13.79 4.93
N ARG A 7 -12.85 12.98 5.16
CA ARG A 7 -12.74 11.53 5.20
C ARG A 7 -12.31 10.95 3.85
N VAL A 8 -12.85 11.44 2.74
CA VAL A 8 -12.45 11.02 1.39
C VAL A 8 -10.98 11.39 1.11
N ILE A 9 -10.56 12.59 1.52
CA ILE A 9 -9.17 13.04 1.38
C ILE A 9 -8.22 12.12 2.16
N ILE A 10 -8.56 11.81 3.42
CA ILE A 10 -7.78 10.90 4.27
C ILE A 10 -7.65 9.51 3.63
N ASP A 11 -8.75 8.95 3.13
CA ASP A 11 -8.77 7.62 2.51
C ASP A 11 -7.96 7.60 1.19
N GLU A 12 -8.11 8.60 0.32
CA GLU A 12 -7.34 8.64 -0.93
C GLU A 12 -5.86 8.95 -0.73
N ALA A 13 -5.50 9.80 0.23
CA ALA A 13 -4.11 9.98 0.62
C ALA A 13 -3.50 8.67 1.13
N TRP A 14 -4.26 7.90 1.92
CA TRP A 14 -3.79 6.61 2.44
C TRP A 14 -3.57 5.61 1.31
N LYS A 15 -4.55 5.45 0.42
CA LYS A 15 -4.45 4.58 -0.75
C LYS A 15 -3.31 5.01 -1.68
N SER A 16 -3.10 6.31 -1.88
CA SER A 16 -2.00 6.81 -2.70
C SER A 16 -0.66 6.32 -2.18
N VAL A 17 -0.42 6.42 -0.86
CA VAL A 17 0.84 6.01 -0.25
C VAL A 17 0.98 4.49 -0.19
N VAL A 18 -0.08 3.79 0.25
CA VAL A 18 -0.06 2.32 0.39
C VAL A 18 0.10 1.62 -0.96
N PHE A 19 -0.67 2.05 -1.97
CA PHE A 19 -0.65 1.42 -3.30
C PHE A 19 0.31 2.09 -4.28
N LYS A 20 1.10 3.09 -3.83
CA LYS A 20 2.04 3.87 -4.66
C LYS A 20 1.38 4.40 -5.95
N ARG A 21 0.15 4.91 -5.83
CA ARG A 21 -0.63 5.46 -6.95
C ARG A 21 -0.83 6.97 -6.79
N CYS A 22 -1.14 7.65 -7.90
CA CYS A 22 -1.49 9.07 -7.85
C CYS A 22 -2.79 9.28 -7.05
N LEU A 23 -2.91 10.45 -6.43
CA LEU A 23 -4.16 10.92 -5.82
C LEU A 23 -5.23 11.06 -6.89
N ASP A 24 -6.42 10.54 -6.63
CA ASP A 24 -7.61 10.69 -7.48
C ASP A 24 -8.46 11.87 -7.00
N ILE A 25 -7.80 12.98 -6.68
CA ILE A 25 -8.41 14.22 -6.19
C ILE A 25 -7.71 15.36 -6.94
N ASP A 26 -8.48 16.22 -7.61
CA ASP A 26 -7.93 17.44 -8.18
C ASP A 26 -7.63 18.43 -7.04
N PRO A 27 -6.35 18.80 -6.79
CA PRO A 27 -6.00 19.74 -5.74
C PRO A 27 -6.67 21.11 -5.89
N ARG A 28 -7.09 21.47 -7.12
CA ARG A 28 -7.75 22.76 -7.41
C ARG A 28 -9.15 22.86 -6.81
N GLU A 29 -9.81 21.73 -6.63
CA GLU A 29 -11.17 21.64 -6.07
C GLU A 29 -11.19 21.71 -4.54
N LEU A 30 -10.01 21.55 -3.91
CA LEU A 30 -9.86 21.61 -2.46
C LEU A 30 -9.79 23.04 -1.92
N THR A 31 -10.42 23.24 -0.77
CA THR A 31 -10.24 24.44 0.07
C THR A 31 -8.82 24.50 0.64
N GLU A 32 -8.39 25.67 1.15
CA GLU A 32 -7.06 25.80 1.75
C GLU A 32 -6.86 24.87 2.95
N GLU A 33 -7.88 24.72 3.81
CA GLU A 33 -7.84 23.81 4.96
C GLU A 33 -7.66 22.35 4.51
N GLN A 34 -8.33 21.95 3.44
CA GLN A 34 -8.23 20.60 2.88
C GLN A 34 -6.89 20.33 2.19
N ARG A 35 -6.29 21.35 1.58
CA ARG A 35 -4.93 21.26 1.03
C ARG A 35 -3.90 21.13 2.16
N ASP A 36 -4.06 21.90 3.23
CA ASP A 36 -3.20 21.79 4.42
C ASP A 36 -3.32 20.39 5.05
N LEU A 37 -4.55 19.88 5.21
CA LEU A 37 -4.80 18.50 5.64
C LEU A 37 -4.06 17.50 4.74
N LEU A 38 -4.25 17.58 3.41
CA LEU A 38 -3.61 16.69 2.45
C LEU A 38 -2.07 16.76 2.53
N ASN A 39 -1.50 17.95 2.66
CA ASN A 39 -0.05 18.13 2.81
C ASN A 39 0.48 17.46 4.08
N LYS A 40 -0.22 17.63 5.21
CA LYS A 40 0.14 16.95 6.47
C LYS A 40 0.05 15.43 6.33
N LEU A 41 -0.99 14.92 5.67
CA LEU A 41 -1.16 13.47 5.45
C LEU A 41 -0.03 12.90 4.58
N CYS A 42 0.37 13.63 3.54
CA CYS A 42 1.51 13.26 2.68
C CYS A 42 2.84 13.16 3.45
N VAL A 43 2.98 13.85 4.58
CA VAL A 43 4.15 13.73 5.46
C VAL A 43 3.98 12.55 6.44
N LEU A 44 2.81 12.38 7.03
CA LEU A 44 2.55 11.36 8.05
C LEU A 44 2.52 9.94 7.48
N PHE A 45 1.80 9.74 6.37
CA PHE A 45 1.48 8.41 5.85
C PHE A 45 2.68 7.59 5.39
N PRO A 46 3.72 8.16 4.75
CA PRO A 46 4.93 7.41 4.44
C PRO A 46 5.58 6.79 5.67
N SER A 47 5.63 7.52 6.78
CA SER A 47 6.17 7.02 8.05
C SER A 47 5.29 5.92 8.65
N LEU A 48 3.96 6.07 8.60
CA LEU A 48 3.03 5.03 9.08
C LEU A 48 3.07 3.76 8.24
N VAL A 49 3.21 3.87 6.91
CA VAL A 49 3.29 2.69 6.03
C VAL A 49 4.55 1.87 6.33
N GLN A 50 5.67 2.53 6.59
CA GLN A 50 6.94 1.88 6.97
C GLN A 50 6.95 1.34 8.41
N CYS A 51 6.00 1.76 9.25
CA CYS A 51 5.92 1.34 10.63
C CYS A 51 5.28 -0.06 10.75
N GLU A 52 6.01 -0.99 11.37
CA GLU A 52 5.53 -2.34 11.70
C GLU A 52 5.01 -2.45 13.15
N ASP A 53 5.47 -1.56 14.04
CA ASP A 53 5.07 -1.52 15.45
C ASP A 53 3.80 -0.70 15.63
N LEU A 54 2.73 -1.37 16.07
CA LEU A 54 1.45 -0.75 16.35
C LEU A 54 1.56 0.38 17.39
N THR A 55 2.35 0.20 18.45
CA THR A 55 2.48 1.16 19.55
C THR A 55 3.15 2.43 19.05
N TYR A 56 4.27 2.29 18.34
CA TYR A 56 4.99 3.44 17.78
C TYR A 56 4.15 4.22 16.78
N GLY A 57 3.42 3.52 15.89
CA GLY A 57 2.55 4.20 14.93
C GLY A 57 1.37 4.91 15.60
N LEU A 58 0.80 4.34 16.67
CA LEU A 58 -0.24 5.01 17.46
C LEU A 58 0.28 6.25 18.18
N ASP A 59 1.49 6.22 18.73
CA ASP A 59 2.13 7.38 19.35
C ASP A 59 2.41 8.48 18.32
N LEU A 60 2.84 8.11 17.12
CA LEU A 60 3.09 9.04 16.01
C LEU A 60 1.80 9.75 15.57
N ILE A 61 0.68 9.03 15.54
CA ILE A 61 -0.65 9.60 15.28
C ILE A 61 -1.09 10.50 16.44
N GLN A 62 -0.87 10.09 17.69
CA GLN A 62 -1.29 10.86 18.86
C GLN A 62 -0.57 12.21 18.96
N ASN A 63 0.73 12.23 18.65
CA ASN A 63 1.60 13.42 18.70
C ASN A 63 1.50 14.33 17.46
N SER A 64 0.68 13.97 16.48
CA SER A 64 0.48 14.77 15.27
C SER A 64 -0.43 15.99 15.50
N GLU A 65 -0.38 16.95 14.58
CA GLU A 65 -1.18 18.18 14.60
C GLU A 65 -2.62 18.01 14.06
N PHE A 66 -3.07 16.79 13.80
CA PHE A 66 -4.43 16.51 13.31
C PHE A 66 -5.48 16.70 14.41
N LYS A 67 -6.71 17.02 14.00
CA LYS A 67 -7.88 17.08 14.91
C LYS A 67 -8.21 15.68 15.43
N ASP A 68 -8.90 15.60 16.57
CA ASP A 68 -9.23 14.32 17.20
C ASP A 68 -10.05 13.39 16.28
N GLU A 69 -10.96 13.94 15.47
CA GLU A 69 -11.72 13.13 14.52
C GLU A 69 -10.90 12.61 13.34
N GLU A 70 -9.95 13.42 12.85
CA GLU A 70 -9.00 13.03 11.80
C GLU A 70 -8.06 11.94 12.35
N LYS A 71 -7.53 12.14 13.56
CA LYS A 71 -6.71 11.15 14.28
C LYS A 71 -7.43 9.82 14.43
N LYS A 72 -8.72 9.83 14.79
CA LYS A 72 -9.53 8.62 14.88
C LYS A 72 -9.60 7.89 13.54
N CYS A 73 -9.86 8.61 12.44
CA CYS A 73 -9.91 8.02 11.10
C CYS A 73 -8.55 7.43 10.67
N ILE A 74 -7.47 8.17 10.91
CA ILE A 74 -6.10 7.74 10.59
C ILE A 74 -5.71 6.52 11.41
N LYS A 75 -6.07 6.50 12.70
CA LYS A 75 -5.86 5.36 13.59
C LYS A 75 -6.56 4.11 13.09
N ASP A 76 -7.83 4.23 12.71
CA ASP A 76 -8.59 3.10 12.15
C ASP A 76 -7.92 2.53 10.89
N LEU A 77 -7.41 3.40 10.00
CA LEU A 77 -6.67 2.98 8.80
C LEU A 77 -5.35 2.26 9.13
N PHE A 78 -4.57 2.81 10.05
CA PHE A 78 -3.30 2.23 10.47
C PHE A 78 -3.49 0.87 11.17
N GLU A 79 -4.44 0.79 12.10
CA GLU A 79 -4.79 -0.47 12.76
C GLU A 79 -5.25 -1.52 11.75
N ASN A 80 -6.06 -1.13 10.76
CA ASN A 80 -6.49 -2.04 9.71
C ASN A 80 -5.30 -2.52 8.88
N LYS A 81 -4.33 -1.67 8.55
CA LYS A 81 -3.08 -2.11 7.90
C LYS A 81 -2.29 -3.11 8.73
N CYS A 82 -2.21 -2.92 10.05
CA CYS A 82 -1.54 -3.87 10.94
C CYS A 82 -2.31 -5.19 11.11
N LYS A 83 -3.65 -5.15 11.07
CA LYS A 83 -4.53 -6.34 11.13
C LYS A 83 -4.51 -7.12 9.81
N VAL A 84 -4.44 -6.41 8.69
CA VAL A 84 -4.42 -7.00 7.35
C VAL A 84 -3.01 -7.51 7.08
N LYS A 85 -2.74 -8.75 7.52
CA LYS A 85 -1.69 -9.61 6.95
C LYS A 85 -2.11 -10.03 5.54
N THR A 86 -2.38 -9.11 4.62
CA THR A 86 -2.61 -9.54 3.23
C THR A 86 -1.29 -10.05 2.68
N PRO A 87 -1.23 -11.29 2.16
CA PRO A 87 -0.22 -11.66 1.20
C PRO A 87 -0.51 -10.86 -0.07
N GLY A 88 -0.09 -9.61 -0.08
CA GLY A 88 -0.14 -8.77 -1.26
C GLY A 88 0.92 -9.25 -2.23
N TRP A 89 0.57 -9.31 -3.51
CA TRP A 89 1.57 -9.34 -4.56
C TRP A 89 1.59 -7.99 -5.27
N SER A 90 2.77 -7.51 -5.64
CA SER A 90 2.97 -6.29 -6.42
C SER A 90 3.69 -6.61 -7.71
N VAL A 91 3.48 -5.75 -8.71
CA VAL A 91 4.27 -5.74 -9.95
C VAL A 91 4.97 -4.41 -10.03
N ASP A 92 6.28 -4.44 -9.89
CA ASP A 92 7.18 -3.30 -10.04
C ASP A 92 7.88 -3.39 -11.41
N VAL A 93 8.37 -2.25 -11.91
CA VAL A 93 9.18 -2.20 -13.13
C VAL A 93 10.59 -1.78 -12.76
N VAL A 94 11.57 -2.64 -13.03
CA VAL A 94 12.99 -2.37 -12.76
C VAL A 94 13.71 -2.00 -14.04
N LEU A 95 14.56 -0.98 -13.97
CA LEU A 95 15.43 -0.60 -15.07
C LEU A 95 16.67 -1.49 -15.08
N GLY A 96 16.73 -2.43 -16.02
CA GLY A 96 17.95 -3.15 -16.35
C GLY A 96 18.92 -2.21 -17.03
N ASN A 97 20.07 -1.98 -16.41
CA ASN A 97 21.16 -1.21 -17.01
C ASN A 97 22.28 -2.16 -17.43
N SER A 98 22.34 -2.47 -18.72
CA SER A 98 23.47 -3.18 -19.31
C SER A 98 24.38 -2.18 -20.02
N ILE A 99 25.66 -2.52 -20.20
CA ILE A 99 26.67 -1.67 -20.87
C ILE A 99 26.17 -1.16 -22.25
N CYS A 100 25.31 -1.93 -22.92
CA CYS A 100 24.86 -1.63 -24.28
C CYS A 100 23.43 -1.08 -24.37
N ARG A 101 22.60 -1.21 -23.33
CA ARG A 101 21.18 -0.79 -23.39
C ARG A 101 20.51 -0.71 -22.01
N LYS A 102 19.63 0.29 -21.86
CA LYS A 102 18.64 0.35 -20.78
C LYS A 102 17.37 -0.39 -21.21
N SER A 103 16.84 -1.28 -20.37
CA SER A 103 15.62 -2.03 -20.62
C SER A 103 14.74 -2.05 -19.37
N PHE A 104 13.42 -2.08 -19.56
CA PHE A 104 12.47 -2.23 -18.45
C PHE A 104 12.12 -3.71 -18.28
N HIS A 105 12.20 -4.20 -17.04
CA HIS A 105 11.87 -5.57 -16.69
C HIS A 105 10.81 -5.60 -15.59
N PRO A 106 9.70 -6.33 -15.78
CA PRO A 106 8.74 -6.53 -14.71
C PRO A 106 9.35 -7.40 -13.61
N LYS A 107 9.20 -6.96 -12.37
CA LYS A 107 9.54 -7.66 -11.14
C LYS A 107 8.26 -7.84 -10.34
N ILE A 108 8.01 -9.07 -9.94
CA ILE A 108 6.82 -9.46 -9.19
C ILE A 108 7.28 -9.78 -7.78
N THR A 109 6.68 -9.15 -6.80
CA THR A 109 6.96 -9.38 -5.38
C THR A 109 5.73 -10.00 -4.76
N MET A 110 5.87 -11.10 -4.02
CA MET A 110 4.74 -11.79 -3.41
C MET A 110 5.11 -12.30 -2.03
N SER A 111 4.22 -12.10 -1.07
CA SER A 111 4.37 -12.65 0.28
C SER A 111 3.83 -14.09 0.35
N LEU A 112 4.68 -15.03 0.80
CA LEU A 112 4.35 -16.43 1.08
C LEU A 112 4.60 -16.69 2.57
N GLY A 113 3.54 -16.62 3.38
CA GLY A 113 3.68 -16.68 4.84
C GLY A 113 4.48 -15.48 5.36
N GLU A 114 5.60 -15.75 6.04
CA GLU A 114 6.52 -14.74 6.57
C GLU A 114 7.60 -14.32 5.56
N HIS A 115 7.65 -14.96 4.39
CA HIS A 115 8.68 -14.69 3.39
C HIS A 115 8.17 -13.79 2.27
N VAL A 116 8.98 -12.82 1.87
CA VAL A 116 8.74 -12.01 0.67
C VAL A 116 9.61 -12.55 -0.45
N VAL A 117 8.98 -13.02 -1.53
CA VAL A 117 9.67 -13.60 -2.69
C VAL A 117 9.60 -12.65 -3.87
N GLU A 118 10.75 -12.38 -4.46
CA GLU A 118 10.87 -11.57 -5.67
C GLU A 118 11.14 -12.49 -6.87
N MET A 119 10.42 -12.27 -7.97
CA MET A 119 10.54 -13.10 -9.16
C MET A 119 10.30 -12.30 -10.44
N ASN A 120 10.85 -12.78 -11.55
CA ASN A 120 10.53 -12.25 -12.88
C ASN A 120 9.21 -12.87 -13.40
N ALA A 121 8.68 -12.29 -14.48
CA ALA A 121 7.45 -12.77 -15.12
C ALA A 121 7.51 -14.26 -15.52
N THR A 122 8.67 -14.74 -15.96
CA THR A 122 8.86 -16.15 -16.36
C THR A 122 8.70 -17.11 -15.19
N ASN A 123 9.32 -16.79 -14.05
CA ASN A 123 9.24 -17.61 -12.84
C ASN A 123 7.84 -17.56 -12.22
N PHE A 124 7.19 -16.39 -12.24
CA PHE A 124 5.80 -16.27 -11.81
C PHE A 124 4.85 -17.09 -12.67
N GLY A 125 5.04 -17.10 -14.00
CA GLY A 125 4.25 -17.92 -14.92
C GLY A 125 4.39 -19.42 -14.61
N LYS A 126 5.62 -19.89 -14.34
CA LYS A 126 5.87 -21.28 -13.92
C LYS A 126 5.18 -21.62 -12.61
N LEU A 127 5.31 -20.75 -11.60
CA LEU A 127 4.66 -20.94 -10.30
C LEU A 127 3.14 -21.07 -10.45
N ARG A 128 2.52 -20.17 -11.22
CA ARG A 128 1.07 -20.21 -11.49
C ARG A 128 0.66 -21.52 -12.16
N HIS A 129 1.42 -21.98 -13.16
CA HIS A 129 1.13 -23.24 -13.85
C HIS A 129 1.23 -24.44 -12.90
N SER A 130 2.30 -24.54 -12.10
CA SER A 130 2.46 -25.64 -11.14
C SER A 130 1.40 -25.65 -10.05
N VAL A 131 0.98 -24.48 -9.56
CA VAL A 131 -0.14 -24.38 -8.60
C VAL A 131 -1.45 -24.85 -9.24
N ALA A 132 -1.74 -24.45 -10.47
CA ALA A 132 -2.94 -24.89 -11.19
C ALA A 132 -2.97 -26.42 -11.40
N GLU A 133 -1.84 -27.02 -11.79
CA GLU A 133 -1.73 -28.48 -11.91
C GLU A 133 -1.94 -29.19 -10.56
N ALA A 134 -1.36 -28.66 -9.49
CA ALA A 134 -1.52 -29.21 -8.15
C ALA A 134 -2.99 -29.17 -7.69
N LEU A 135 -3.68 -28.04 -7.91
CA LEU A 135 -5.10 -27.89 -7.61
C LEU A 135 -5.96 -28.86 -8.42
N GLN A 136 -5.71 -28.98 -9.73
CA GLN A 136 -6.44 -29.92 -10.58
C GLN A 136 -6.27 -31.38 -10.12
N ARG A 137 -5.07 -31.75 -9.66
CA ARG A 137 -4.83 -33.08 -9.07
C ARG A 137 -5.62 -33.27 -7.79
N LEU A 138 -5.64 -32.28 -6.89
CA LEU A 138 -6.42 -32.36 -5.65
C LEU A 138 -7.92 -32.54 -5.93
N ASP A 139 -8.47 -31.78 -6.88
CA ASP A 139 -9.87 -31.92 -7.30
C ASP A 139 -10.16 -33.30 -7.88
N SER A 140 -9.19 -33.93 -8.56
CA SER A 140 -9.36 -35.29 -9.12
C SER A 140 -9.35 -36.42 -8.08
N TYR A 141 -8.90 -36.15 -6.85
CA TYR A 141 -8.97 -37.10 -5.73
C TYR A 141 -10.22 -36.90 -4.84
N SER A 142 -11.06 -35.92 -5.17
CA SER A 142 -12.32 -35.58 -4.49
C SER A 142 -13.49 -36.34 -5.09
#